data_AF-A0A6M0HVU4-F1
#
_entry.id   AF-A0A6M0HVU4-F1
#
_cell.length_a   1.000
_cell.length_b   1.000
_cell.length_c   1.000
_cell.angle_alpha   90.00
_cell.angle_beta   90.00
_cell.angle_gamma   90.00
#
_symmetry.space_group_name_H-M   'P 1'
#
loop_
_entity.id
_entity.type
_entity.pdbx_description
1 polymer ?
#
loop_
_entity_poly.entity_id
_entity_poly.type
_entity_poly.pdbx_seq_one_letter_code
_entity_poly.pdbx_strand_id
1 'polypeptide(L)'
;MDTLGRANAKDILAALSEITKDPEIDAKRIVVAGESLGGWNFLAVGGLGDPRIQAVVNFHGGLRTSSCKVGAEALIEGAKAFGAGKAVPSLWIYGDNVSPRATNAPHTAAAQFLRSLATKGSLS
;
A
#
# COMPACT_ATOMS: atom_id res chain seq x y z
N MET A 1 -2.80 7.81 -9.10
CA MET A 1 -2.75 7.37 -7.69
C MET A 1 -1.38 6.85 -7.30
N ASP A 2 -0.69 6.19 -8.22
CA ASP A 2 0.64 5.62 -8.02
C ASP A 2 1.74 6.65 -7.68
N THR A 3 1.91 7.69 -8.53
CA THR A 3 2.93 8.74 -8.33
C THR A 3 2.78 9.46 -6.99
N LEU A 4 1.55 9.83 -6.62
CA LEU A 4 1.25 10.50 -5.35
C LEU A 4 1.57 9.57 -4.16
N GLY A 5 1.15 8.30 -4.23
CA GLY A 5 1.44 7.33 -3.18
C GLY A 5 2.95 7.14 -2.96
N ARG A 6 3.75 7.06 -4.04
CA ARG A 6 5.22 6.96 -3.92
C ARG A 6 5.89 8.22 -3.42
N ALA A 7 5.39 9.40 -3.76
CA ALA A 7 5.90 10.65 -3.21
C ALA A 7 5.67 10.68 -1.69
N ASN A 8 4.43 10.44 -1.25
CA ASN A 8 4.09 10.36 0.16
C ASN A 8 4.89 9.28 0.90
N ALA A 9 5.11 8.12 0.27
CA ALA A 9 5.91 7.05 0.86
C ALA A 9 7.37 7.46 1.12
N LYS A 10 7.98 8.26 0.22
CA LYS A 10 9.33 8.78 0.43
C LYS A 10 9.37 9.75 1.61
N ASP A 11 8.39 10.64 1.72
CA ASP A 11 8.29 11.57 2.85
C ASP A 11 8.09 10.82 4.17
N ILE A 12 7.25 9.77 4.18
CA ILE A 12 7.06 8.89 5.33
C ILE A 12 8.37 8.20 5.73
N LEU A 13 9.14 7.66 4.77
CA LEU A 13 10.42 7.02 5.05
C LEU A 13 11.50 8.02 5.52
N ALA A 14 11.43 9.27 5.08
CA ALA A 14 12.27 10.34 5.59
C ALA A 14 11.95 10.66 7.05
N ALA A 15 10.67 10.82 7.39
CA ALA A 15 10.22 11.00 8.77
C ALA A 15 10.59 9.81 9.65
N LEU A 16 10.43 8.58 9.14
CA LEU A 16 10.82 7.36 9.85
C LEU A 16 12.31 7.35 10.18
N SER A 17 13.16 7.85 9.27
CA SER A 17 14.60 7.89 9.47
C SER A 17 15.00 8.81 10.63
N GLU A 18 14.27 9.90 10.85
CA GLU A 18 14.45 10.76 12.03
C GLU A 18 13.99 10.07 13.31
N ILE A 19 12.82 9.42 13.28
CA ILE A 19 12.27 8.68 14.43
C ILE A 19 13.25 7.58 14.86
N THR A 20 13.79 6.81 13.92
CA THR A 20 14.70 5.68 14.21
C THR A 20 16.09 6.09 14.72
N LYS A 21 16.36 7.39 14.94
CA LYS A 21 17.56 7.85 15.64
C LYS A 21 17.47 7.63 17.15
N ASP A 22 16.26 7.48 17.68
CA ASP A 22 16.03 7.13 19.08
C ASP A 22 16.50 5.68 19.33
N PRO A 23 17.46 5.45 20.24
CA PRO A 23 17.97 4.10 20.54
C PRO A 23 16.94 3.18 21.20
N GLU A 24 15.81 3.70 21.71
CA GLU A 24 14.72 2.87 22.25
C GLU A 24 13.86 2.24 21.14
N ILE A 25 13.99 2.70 19.89
CA ILE A 25 13.21 2.21 18.76
C ILE A 25 13.98 1.11 18.02
N ASP A 26 13.40 -0.10 17.95
CA ASP A 26 13.94 -1.17 17.12
C ASP A 26 13.65 -0.93 15.63
N ALA A 27 14.60 -0.26 14.97
CA ALA A 27 14.51 0.09 13.56
C ALA A 27 14.43 -1.12 12.60
N LYS A 28 14.65 -2.35 13.07
CA LYS A 28 14.57 -3.57 12.24
C LYS A 28 13.19 -4.23 12.27
N ARG A 29 12.31 -3.83 13.20
CA ARG A 29 11.00 -4.48 13.44
C ARG A 29 9.86 -3.47 13.37
N ILE A 30 9.68 -2.82 12.22
CA ILE A 30 8.67 -1.78 12.04
C ILE A 30 7.46 -2.34 11.26
N VAL A 31 6.26 -2.16 11.81
CA VAL A 31 4.99 -2.38 11.12
C VAL A 31 4.32 -1.03 10.91
N VAL A 32 3.85 -0.77 9.70
CA VAL A 32 3.14 0.47 9.37
C VAL A 32 1.68 0.20 9.07
N ALA A 33 0.81 1.10 9.50
CA ALA A 33 -0.62 0.92 9.35
C ALA A 33 -1.32 2.25 9.05
N GLY A 34 -2.37 2.21 8.24
CA GLY A 34 -3.17 3.40 7.98
C GLY A 34 -4.52 3.09 7.39
N GLU A 35 -5.40 4.08 7.46
CA GLU A 35 -6.76 4.04 6.96
C GLU A 35 -6.92 4.95 5.73
N SER A 36 -7.82 4.60 4.80
CA SER A 36 -8.16 5.45 3.65
C SER A 36 -6.92 5.84 2.81
N LEU A 37 -6.63 7.12 2.62
CA LEU A 37 -5.44 7.59 1.91
C LEU A 37 -4.15 7.21 2.65
N GLY A 38 -4.18 7.13 3.99
CA GLY A 38 -3.06 6.64 4.79
C GLY A 38 -2.75 5.18 4.49
N GLY A 39 -3.77 4.33 4.41
CA GLY A 39 -3.61 2.92 4.00
C GLY A 39 -3.01 2.78 2.60
N TRP A 40 -3.44 3.63 1.66
CA TRP A 40 -2.85 3.68 0.31
C TRP A 40 -1.37 4.09 0.32
N ASN A 41 -1.01 5.11 1.10
CA ASN A 41 0.38 5.56 1.21
C ASN A 41 1.27 4.49 1.85
N PHE A 42 0.78 3.76 2.85
CA PHE A 42 1.56 2.69 3.47
C PHE A 42 1.69 1.45 2.59
N LEU A 43 0.73 1.16 1.70
CA LEU A 43 0.95 0.18 0.63
C LEU A 43 2.08 0.59 -0.32
N ALA A 44 2.16 1.88 -0.64
CA ALA A 44 3.28 2.42 -1.43
C ALA A 44 4.62 2.29 -0.68
N VAL A 45 4.66 2.58 0.63
CA VAL A 45 5.83 2.34 1.49
C VAL A 45 6.27 0.88 1.42
N GLY A 46 5.32 -0.05 1.60
CA GLY A 46 5.60 -1.48 1.48
C GLY A 46 6.17 -1.86 0.12
N GLY A 47 5.64 -1.29 -0.97
CA GLY A 47 6.13 -1.50 -2.33
C GLY A 47 7.55 -1.01 -2.60
N LEU A 48 8.05 -0.02 -1.85
CA LEU A 48 9.45 0.44 -1.95
C LEU A 48 10.45 -0.59 -1.39
N GLY A 49 10.01 -1.48 -0.50
CA GLY A 49 10.86 -2.55 0.04
C GLY A 49 11.99 -2.06 0.94
N ASP A 50 11.71 -1.05 1.77
CA ASP A 50 12.65 -0.63 2.81
C ASP A 50 12.85 -1.78 3.82
N PRO A 51 14.09 -2.21 4.10
CA PRO A 51 14.38 -3.39 4.92
C PRO A 51 13.96 -3.25 6.39
N ARG A 52 13.65 -2.03 6.85
CA ARG A 52 13.14 -1.77 8.20
C ARG A 52 11.67 -2.18 8.36
N ILE A 53 10.91 -2.15 7.26
CA ILE A 53 9.47 -2.42 7.26
C ILE A 53 9.23 -3.92 7.11
N GLN A 54 8.59 -4.51 8.11
CA GLN A 54 8.28 -5.94 8.16
C GLN A 54 6.89 -6.25 7.59
N ALA A 55 5.93 -5.34 7.76
CA ALA A 55 4.58 -5.51 7.23
C ALA A 55 3.83 -4.18 7.09
N VAL A 56 2.80 -4.20 6.25
CA VAL A 56 1.82 -3.12 6.09
C VAL A 56 0.44 -3.60 6.51
N VAL A 57 -0.29 -2.80 7.28
CA VAL A 57 -1.73 -3.01 7.56
C VAL A 57 -2.55 -1.90 6.92
N ASN A 58 -3.30 -2.25 5.89
CA ASN A 58 -4.12 -1.33 5.12
C ASN A 58 -5.60 -1.47 5.52
N PHE A 59 -6.12 -0.47 6.23
CA PHE A 59 -7.52 -0.37 6.62
C PHE A 59 -8.30 0.42 5.58
N HIS A 60 -9.15 -0.24 4.80
CA HIS A 60 -10.04 0.40 3.84
C HIS A 60 -9.36 1.42 2.90
N GLY A 61 -8.06 1.25 2.64
CA GLY A 61 -7.29 2.24 1.89
C GLY A 61 -7.39 2.08 0.39
N GLY A 62 -6.96 3.11 -0.35
CA GLY A 62 -7.13 3.11 -1.80
C GLY A 62 -8.58 3.38 -2.19
N LEU A 63 -9.09 4.53 -1.74
CA LEU A 63 -10.43 4.97 -2.10
C LEU A 63 -10.48 5.47 -3.54
N ARG A 64 -11.60 5.22 -4.21
CA ARG A 64 -11.90 5.86 -5.49
C ARG A 64 -11.98 7.37 -5.29
N THR A 65 -11.14 8.13 -6.01
CA THR A 65 -11.18 9.60 -6.01
C THR A 65 -12.34 10.16 -6.81
N SER A 66 -13.01 9.34 -7.62
CA SER A 66 -14.19 9.72 -8.39
C SER A 66 -15.13 8.53 -8.64
N SER A 67 -16.41 8.82 -8.87
CA SER A 67 -17.41 7.86 -9.36
C SER A 67 -17.18 7.46 -10.82
N CYS A 68 -16.29 8.15 -11.54
CA CYS A 68 -15.90 7.84 -12.91
C CYS A 68 -15.04 6.56 -12.99
N LYS A 69 -15.14 5.85 -14.12
CA LYS A 69 -14.35 4.61 -14.40
C LYS A 69 -12.84 4.83 -14.27
N VAL A 70 -12.36 6.00 -14.70
CA VAL A 70 -10.95 6.42 -14.64
C VAL A 70 -10.39 6.36 -13.20
N GLY A 71 -11.21 6.68 -12.19
CA GLY A 71 -10.78 6.61 -10.79
C GLY A 71 -10.55 5.18 -10.29
N ALA A 72 -11.28 4.20 -10.82
CA ALA A 72 -11.08 2.79 -10.49
C ALA A 72 -9.88 2.18 -11.22
N GLU A 73 -9.69 2.49 -12.51
CA GLU A 73 -8.53 2.02 -13.29
C GLU A 73 -7.21 2.56 -12.70
N ALA A 74 -7.17 3.84 -12.31
CA ALA A 74 -5.98 4.44 -11.68
C ALA A 74 -5.63 3.81 -10.32
N LEU A 75 -6.61 3.28 -9.59
CA LEU A 75 -6.40 2.55 -8.35
C LEU A 75 -5.82 1.16 -8.62
N ILE A 76 -6.39 0.45 -9.58
CA ILE A 76 -5.96 -0.90 -9.95
C ILE A 76 -4.51 -0.87 -10.47
N GLU A 77 -4.18 0.04 -11.38
CA GLU A 77 -2.82 0.16 -11.91
C GLU A 77 -1.81 0.58 -10.84
N GLY A 78 -2.21 1.45 -9.90
CA GLY A 78 -1.35 1.80 -8.76
C GLY A 78 -1.05 0.60 -7.85
N ALA A 79 -2.05 -0.22 -7.56
CA ALA A 79 -1.87 -1.40 -6.71
C ALA A 79 -0.98 -2.44 -7.40
N LYS A 80 -1.17 -2.63 -8.72
CA LYS A 80 -0.28 -3.47 -9.54
C LYS A 80 1.17 -2.97 -9.45
N ALA A 81 1.39 -1.67 -9.60
CA ALA A 81 2.72 -1.06 -9.54
C ALA A 81 3.38 -1.21 -8.16
N PHE A 82 2.63 -1.05 -7.06
CA PHE A 82 3.16 -1.28 -5.72
C PHE A 82 3.57 -2.74 -5.50
N GLY A 83 2.75 -3.70 -5.93
CA GLY A 83 3.09 -5.14 -5.81
C GLY A 83 4.22 -5.57 -6.75
N ALA A 84 4.42 -4.86 -7.87
CA ALA A 84 5.58 -5.07 -8.75
C ALA A 84 6.89 -4.51 -8.17
N GLY A 85 6.89 -3.89 -6.99
CA GLY A 85 8.07 -3.45 -6.24
C GLY A 85 8.70 -4.57 -5.40
N LYS A 86 9.64 -4.25 -4.51
CA LYS A 86 10.16 -5.21 -3.50
C LYS A 86 9.18 -5.27 -2.32
N ALA A 87 7.93 -5.59 -2.63
CA ALA A 87 6.83 -5.42 -1.70
C ALA A 87 6.99 -6.34 -0.48
N VAL A 88 6.86 -5.74 0.70
CA VAL A 88 6.79 -6.44 1.99
C VAL A 88 5.41 -7.09 2.18
N PRO A 89 5.25 -8.06 3.11
CA PRO A 89 3.95 -8.62 3.46
C PRO A 89 2.91 -7.53 3.80
N SER A 90 1.67 -7.71 3.35
CA SER A 90 0.59 -6.75 3.64
C SER A 90 -0.71 -7.45 4.03
N LEU A 91 -1.40 -6.87 5.01
CA LEU A 91 -2.74 -7.24 5.44
C LEU A 91 -3.73 -6.16 4.99
N TRP A 92 -4.81 -6.59 4.33
CA TRP A 92 -5.84 -5.71 3.76
C TRP A 92 -7.15 -5.96 4.49
N ILE A 93 -7.71 -4.94 5.13
CA ILE A 93 -8.92 -5.05 5.96
C ILE A 93 -9.99 -4.12 5.37
N TYR A 94 -11.05 -4.71 4.82
CA TYR A 94 -12.19 -4.01 4.24
C TYR A 94 -13.47 -4.58 4.84
N GLY A 95 -14.36 -3.69 5.31
CA GLY A 95 -15.70 -4.10 5.74
C GLY A 95 -16.66 -4.15 4.56
N ASP A 96 -17.55 -5.14 4.54
CA ASP A 96 -18.56 -5.30 3.50
C ASP A 96 -19.65 -4.21 3.54
N ASN A 97 -19.76 -3.47 4.66
CA ASN A 97 -20.94 -2.66 5.01
C ASN A 97 -20.73 -1.14 4.85
N VAL A 98 -19.59 -0.67 4.33
CA VAL A 98 -19.35 0.76 4.08
C VAL A 98 -20.07 1.16 2.76
N SER A 99 -21.35 1.57 2.84
CA SER A 99 -22.26 1.82 1.67
C SER A 99 -21.91 3.08 0.84
N PRO A 100 -22.49 3.37 -0.35
CA PRO A 100 -23.11 2.54 -1.41
C PRO A 100 -22.21 2.44 -2.68
N ARG A 101 -20.92 2.83 -2.61
CA ARG A 101 -19.93 2.70 -3.70
C ARG A 101 -19.29 1.30 -3.75
N ALA A 102 -20.07 0.27 -3.42
CA ALA A 102 -19.69 -1.14 -3.46
C ALA A 102 -19.35 -1.53 -4.92
N THR A 103 -18.16 -1.11 -5.33
CA THR A 103 -17.51 -1.56 -6.54
C THR A 103 -16.43 -2.52 -6.08
N ASN A 104 -16.22 -3.59 -6.85
CA ASN A 104 -15.14 -4.54 -6.61
C ASN A 104 -13.74 -3.90 -6.72
N ALA A 105 -13.60 -2.58 -6.95
CA ALA A 105 -12.34 -1.93 -7.23
C ALA A 105 -11.26 -2.16 -6.15
N PRO A 106 -11.53 -2.07 -4.84
CA PRO A 106 -10.52 -2.41 -3.82
C PRO A 106 -10.15 -3.90 -3.85
N HIS A 107 -11.12 -4.80 -4.04
CA HIS A 107 -10.87 -6.24 -4.17
C HIS A 107 -10.06 -6.57 -5.44
N THR A 108 -10.36 -5.91 -6.57
CA THR A 108 -9.62 -6.03 -7.83
C THR A 108 -8.22 -5.46 -7.70
N ALA A 109 -8.05 -4.33 -7.00
CA ALA A 109 -6.75 -3.74 -6.72
C ALA A 109 -5.89 -4.69 -5.87
N ALA A 110 -6.45 -5.27 -4.80
CA ALA A 110 -5.78 -6.28 -3.99
C ALA A 110 -5.40 -7.52 -4.83
N ALA A 111 -6.30 -8.00 -5.69
CA ALA A 111 -6.01 -9.11 -6.59
C ALA A 111 -4.88 -8.80 -7.59
N GLN A 112 -4.82 -7.58 -8.13
CA GLN A 112 -3.73 -7.18 -9.03
C GLN A 112 -2.40 -6.98 -8.30
N PHE A 113 -2.43 -6.51 -7.05
CA PHE A 113 -1.25 -6.48 -6.18
C PHE A 113 -0.71 -7.90 -5.94
N LEU A 114 -1.57 -8.86 -5.58
CA LEU A 114 -1.16 -10.26 -5.37
C LEU A 114 -0.61 -10.91 -6.65
N ARG A 115 -1.23 -10.63 -7.80
CA ARG A 115 -0.73 -11.13 -9.10
C ARG A 115 0.67 -10.61 -9.41
N SER A 116 0.96 -9.34 -9.15
CA SER A 116 2.29 -8.78 -9.41
C SER A 116 3.37 -9.32 -8.46
N LEU A 117 3.00 -9.66 -7.22
CA LEU A 117 3.88 -10.44 -6.33
C LEU A 117 4.22 -11.82 -6.93
N ALA A 118 3.20 -12.56 -7.37
CA ALA A 118 3.36 -13.92 -7.88
C ALA A 118 4.23 -13.99 -9.15
N THR A 119 4.11 -13.00 -10.06
CA THR A 119 4.94 -12.93 -11.28
C THR A 119 6.42 -12.75 -10.99
N LYS A 120 6.82 -12.25 -9.81
CA LYS A 120 8.23 -12.17 -9.42
C LYS A 120 8.78 -13.48 -8.89
N GLY A 121 7.96 -14.24 -8.15
CA GLY A 121 8.37 -15.52 -7.58
C GLY A 121 8.60 -16.62 -8.63
N SER A 122 8.09 -16.46 -9.86
CA SER A 122 8.31 -17.43 -10.94
C SER A 122 9.54 -17.13 -11.82
N LEU A 123 10.30 -16.07 -11.53
CA LEU A 123 11.49 -15.63 -12.30
C LEU A 123 12.80 -15.79 -11.50
N SER A 124 12.78 -16.53 -10.39
CA SER A 124 13.93 -16.86 -9.53
C SER A 124 14.10 -18.37 -9.44
#